data_AF-A0A4R3XCU2-F1
#
_entry.id   AF-A0A4R3XCU2-F1
#
_cell.length_a   1.000
_cell.length_b   1.000
_cell.length_c   1.000
_cell.angle_alpha   90.00
_cell.angle_beta   90.00
_cell.angle_gamma   90.00
#
_symmetry.space_group_name_H-M   'P 1'
#
loop_
_entity.id
_entity.type
_entity.pdbx_description
1 polymer ?
#
loop_
_entity_poly.entity_id
_entity_poly.type
_entity_poly.pdbx_seq_one_letter_code
_entity_poly.pdbx_strand_id
1 'polypeptide(L)' 'MLSEYLQPARQSVLLPDEVATLQRIFDQTCCTLGIQKTSAQAEGLAATLVNLYERGVRTEDQLSAMVDKIDFL' A
#
# COMPACT_ATOMS: atom_id res chain seq x y z
N MET A 1 29.97 12.92 -20.46
CA MET A 1 28.80 13.38 -19.68
C MET A 1 27.96 12.15 -19.38
N LEU A 2 28.13 11.59 -18.19
CA LEU A 2 27.42 10.39 -17.74
C LEU A 2 25.99 10.77 -17.34
N SER A 3 25.11 10.92 -18.33
CA SER A 3 23.67 11.13 -18.11
C SER A 3 22.85 9.97 -18.67
N GLU A 4 23.43 8.76 -18.69
CA GLU A 4 22.77 7.52 -19.14
C GLU A 4 22.19 6.67 -17.99
N TYR A 5 22.13 7.15 -16.75
CA TYR A 5 21.68 6.31 -15.63
C TYR A 5 20.76 7.05 -14.67
N LEU A 6 19.48 7.18 -15.05
CA LEU A 6 18.37 6.77 -14.19
C LEU A 6 17.05 6.88 -14.98
N GLN A 7 16.74 5.86 -15.77
CA GLN A 7 15.34 5.44 -15.79
C GLN A 7 15.27 4.26 -14.82
N PRO A 8 15.07 4.48 -13.51
CA PRO A 8 14.81 3.35 -12.64
C PRO A 8 13.43 2.85 -13.07
N ALA A 9 13.41 1.70 -13.74
CA ALA A 9 12.20 0.95 -13.98
C ALA A 9 11.49 0.79 -12.63
N ARG A 10 10.51 1.65 -12.35
CA ARG A 10 9.31 1.50 -11.49
C ARG A 10 9.39 0.66 -10.20
N GLN A 11 10.55 0.28 -9.70
CA GLN A 11 10.73 -0.31 -8.39
C GLN A 11 10.83 0.87 -7.44
N SER A 12 9.68 1.38 -7.01
CA SER A 12 9.65 2.22 -5.82
C SER A 12 10.15 1.34 -4.69
N VAL A 13 11.44 1.39 -4.40
CA VAL A 13 11.98 0.86 -3.15
C VAL A 13 11.26 1.64 -2.05
N LEU A 14 10.26 1.01 -1.46
CA LEU A 14 9.52 1.58 -0.35
C LEU A 14 10.54 1.85 0.75
N LEU A 15 10.68 3.11 1.13
CA LEU A 15 11.52 3.46 2.26
C LEU A 15 10.90 2.84 3.52
N PRO A 16 11.70 2.47 4.53
CA PRO A 16 11.17 1.89 5.76
C PRO A 16 10.12 2.78 6.44
N ASP A 17 10.21 4.10 6.27
CA ASP A 17 9.21 5.07 6.75
C ASP A 17 7.88 4.98 5.96
N GLU A 18 7.95 4.75 4.65
CA GLU A 18 6.78 4.55 3.79
C GLU A 18 6.11 3.20 4.07
N VAL A 19 6.92 2.15 4.29
CA VAL A 19 6.41 0.84 4.74
C VAL A 19 5.73 0.97 6.10
N ALA A 20 6.31 1.71 7.05
CA ALA A 20 5.69 1.94 8.36
C ALA A 20 4.35 2.68 8.26
N THR A 21 4.24 3.62 7.31
CA THR A 21 3.00 4.34 7.03
C THR A 21 1.95 3.41 6.44
N LEU A 22 2.29 2.65 5.39
CA LEU A 22 1.42 1.62 4.80
C LEU A 22 0.96 0.60 5.84
N GLN A 23 1.87 0.16 6.71
CA GLN A 23 1.57 -0.81 7.75
C GLN A 23 0.66 -0.24 8.83
N ARG A 24 0.76 1.05 9.19
CA ARG A 24 -0.21 1.71 10.08
C ARG A 24 -1.60 1.73 9.48
N ILE A 25 -1.73 2.18 8.22
CA ILE A 25 -3.02 2.25 7.51
C ILE A 25 -3.63 0.86 7.42
N PHE A 26 -2.81 -0.14 7.12
CA PHE A 26 -3.20 -1.55 7.11
C PHE A 26 -3.72 -2.01 8.47
N ASP A 27 -2.96 -1.77 9.54
CA ASP A 27 -3.32 -2.16 10.90
C ASP A 27 -4.66 -1.54 11.33
N GLN A 28 -4.82 -0.26 11.02
CA GLN A 28 -5.97 0.55 11.39
C GLN A 28 -7.22 0.12 10.60
N THR A 29 -7.05 -0.18 9.30
CA THR A 29 -8.10 -0.77 8.47
C THR A 29 -8.50 -2.15 8.98
N CYS A 30 -7.53 -3.03 9.27
CA CYS A 30 -7.80 -4.35 9.85
C CYS A 30 -8.55 -4.25 11.19
N CYS A 31 -8.14 -3.34 12.07
CA CYS A 31 -8.83 -3.11 13.34
C CYS A 31 -10.25 -2.58 13.15
N THR A 32 -10.45 -1.66 12.20
CA THR A 32 -11.76 -1.04 11.93
C THR A 32 -12.74 -2.03 11.32
N LEU A 33 -12.26 -2.87 10.39
CA LEU A 33 -13.07 -3.89 9.71
C LEU A 33 -13.15 -5.21 10.49
N GLY A 34 -12.43 -5.34 11.61
CA GLY A 34 -12.35 -6.60 12.37
C GLY A 34 -11.66 -7.74 11.61
N ILE A 35 -10.87 -7.42 10.59
CA ILE A 35 -10.17 -8.38 9.75
C ILE A 35 -8.95 -8.91 10.52
N GLN A 36 -8.83 -10.23 10.62
CA GLN A 36 -7.61 -10.82 11.15
C GLN A 36 -6.47 -10.62 10.15
N LYS A 37 -5.34 -10.08 10.62
CA LYS A 37 -4.14 -9.79 9.79
C LYS A 37 -3.58 -11.02 9.06
N THR A 38 -3.95 -12.21 9.49
CA THR A 38 -3.57 -13.51 8.92
C THR A 38 -4.61 -14.09 7.96
N SER A 39 -5.73 -13.41 7.75
CA SER A 39 -6.76 -13.83 6.81
C SER A 39 -6.40 -13.45 5.39
N ALA A 40 -6.96 -14.17 4.41
CA ALA A 40 -6.83 -13.86 3.00
C ALA A 40 -7.26 -12.42 2.66
N GLN A 41 -8.24 -11.87 3.39
CA GLN A 41 -8.64 -10.46 3.23
C GLN A 41 -7.50 -9.50 3.58
N ALA A 42 -6.73 -9.81 4.62
CA ALA A 42 -5.61 -8.98 5.04
C ALA A 42 -4.42 -9.09 4.06
N GLU A 43 -4.14 -10.27 3.52
CA GLU A 43 -3.16 -10.37 2.42
C GLU A 43 -3.60 -9.57 1.19
N GLY A 44 -4.88 -9.65 0.81
CA GLY A 44 -5.45 -8.88 -0.31
C GLY A 44 -5.35 -7.37 -0.09
N LEU A 45 -5.66 -6.90 1.12
CA LEU A 45 -5.53 -5.50 1.52
C LEU A 45 -4.07 -5.04 1.47
N ALA A 46 -3.12 -5.80 2.03
CA ALA A 46 -1.70 -5.48 2.00
C ALA A 46 -1.15 -5.42 0.57
N ALA A 47 -1.48 -6.41 -0.26
CA ALA A 47 -1.08 -6.44 -1.66
C ALA A 47 -1.64 -5.24 -2.43
N THR A 48 -2.90 -4.86 -2.16
CA THR A 48 -3.52 -3.69 -2.80
C THR A 48 -2.86 -2.40 -2.37
N LEU A 49 -2.63 -2.20 -1.06
CA LEU A 49 -1.95 -1.02 -0.53
C LEU A 49 -0.57 -0.83 -1.17
N VAL A 50 0.22 -1.90 -1.30
CA VAL A 50 1.52 -1.87 -1.99
C VAL A 50 1.36 -1.54 -3.47
N ASN A 51 0.43 -2.19 -4.17
CA ASN A 51 0.20 -1.96 -5.59
C ASN A 51 -0.28 -0.53 -5.89
N LEU A 52 -1.11 0.04 -5.03
CA LEU A 52 -1.53 1.44 -5.07
C LEU A 52 -0.33 2.37 -4.86
N TYR A 53 0.52 2.07 -3.89
CA TYR A 53 1.72 2.84 -3.62
C TYR A 53 2.69 2.85 -4.81
N GLU A 54 2.92 1.70 -5.43
CA GLU A 54 3.75 1.56 -6.63
C GLU A 54 3.16 2.29 -7.84
N ARG A 55 1.84 2.42 -7.90
CA ARG A 55 1.14 3.23 -8.91
C ARG A 55 1.24 4.74 -8.67
N GLY A 56 1.78 5.17 -7.52
CA GLY A 56 1.94 6.57 -7.14
C GLY A 56 0.87 7.08 -6.18
N VAL A 57 0.00 6.20 -5.67
CA VAL A 57 -1.03 6.54 -4.68
C VAL A 57 -0.42 6.46 -3.29
N ARG A 58 0.11 7.59 -2.81
CA ARG A 58 0.80 7.69 -1.50
C ARG A 58 0.00 8.43 -0.43
N THR A 59 -1.17 8.95 -0.75
CA THR A 59 -1.99 9.74 0.18
C THR A 59 -2.92 8.82 0.96
N GLU A 60 -2.97 8.99 2.28
CA GLU A 60 -3.91 8.28 3.17
C GLU A 60 -5.35 8.33 2.65
N ASP A 61 -5.82 9.51 2.23
CA ASP A 61 -7.18 9.72 1.72
C ASP A 61 -7.52 8.86 0.48
N GLN A 62 -6.54 8.71 -0.43
CA GLN A 62 -6.71 7.88 -1.62
C GLN A 62 -6.62 6.40 -1.29
N LEU A 63 -5.73 6.02 -0.36
CA LEU A 63 -5.62 4.64 0.11
C LEU A 63 -6.91 4.25 0.83
N SER A 64 -7.44 5.08 1.73
CA SER A 64 -8.71 4.82 2.42
C SER A 64 -9.89 4.76 1.44
N ALA A 65 -9.97 5.67 0.47
CA ALA A 65 -11.05 5.64 -0.52
C ALA A 65 -10.99 4.41 -1.45
N MET A 66 -9.80 3.92 -1.76
CA MET A 66 -9.61 2.70 -2.54
C MET A 66 -9.93 1.46 -1.71
N VAL A 67 -9.48 1.42 -0.46
CA VAL A 67 -9.74 0.34 0.50
C VAL A 67 -11.23 0.22 0.81
N ASP A 68 -11.93 1.35 1.00
CA ASP A 68 -13.39 1.39 1.21
C ASP A 68 -14.17 0.90 -0.02
N LYS A 69 -13.63 1.15 -1.23
CA LYS A 69 -14.21 0.65 -2.48
C LYS A 69 -13.90 -0.82 -2.78
N ILE A 70 -12.84 -1.37 -2.20
CA ILE A 70 -12.49 -2.76 -2.40
C ILE A 70 -13.27 -3.54 -1.37
N ASP A 71 -14.41 -4.06 -1.82
CA ASP A 71 -15.14 -5.05 -1.07
C ASP A 71 -14.28 -6.33 -1.05
N PHE A 72 -13.58 -6.58 0.06
CA PHE A 72 -12.73 -7.77 0.26
C PHE A 72 -13.58 -9.03 0.59
N LEU A 73 -14.77 -9.14 -0.04
CA LEU A 73 -15.72 -10.26 0.07
C LEU A 73 -15.22 -11.52 -0.67
#